data_AF-A0A7X7FS21-F1
#
_entry.id   AF-A0A7X7FS21-F1
#
_cell.length_a   1.000
_cell.length_b   1.000
_cell.length_c   1.000
_cell.angle_alpha   90.00
_cell.angle_beta   90.00
_cell.angle_gamma   90.00
#
_symmetry.space_group_name_H-M   'P 1'
#
loop_
_entity.id
_entity.type
_entity.pdbx_description
1 polymer ?
#
loop_
_entity_poly.entity_id
_entity_poly.type
_entity_poly.pdbx_seq_one_letter_code
_entity_poly.pdbx_strand_id
1 'polypeptide(L)'
;MKCPFCAEEIQDAAILCRFCGAVKQDGQWFPHARPVTAGHRRKGAFTIKSAGVLFILSGLYMLISPTSEVPLFGAMRGGLVALSYNVGFAALFLAIGIGLITGKPWGYGLVMSGTALYSVDKILLMLDKPAQEAYLTASGTMQSLAPLIGVPEADLRAVGGQAIAVTCLISLGCWWGFALYIYLRRDYFQGDVRAHAATRP
;
A
#
# COMPACT_ATOMS: atom_id res chain seq x y z
N MET A 1 48.85 6.44 22.34
CA MET A 1 48.67 7.46 21.27
C MET A 1 47.18 7.75 21.03
N LYS A 2 46.81 8.76 20.22
CA LYS A 2 45.40 9.02 19.85
C LYS A 2 45.09 8.55 18.43
N CYS A 3 43.89 8.05 18.20
CA CYS A 3 43.42 7.70 16.86
C CYS A 3 43.22 8.98 16.01
N PRO A 4 43.76 9.06 14.78
CA PRO A 4 43.64 10.27 13.96
C PRO A 4 42.22 10.55 13.45
N PHE A 5 41.30 9.57 13.54
CA PHE A 5 39.93 9.70 13.05
C PHE A 5 38.89 10.05 14.13
N CYS A 6 39.04 9.50 15.35
CA CYS A 6 38.07 9.72 16.42
C CYS A 6 38.65 10.35 17.68
N ALA A 7 39.94 10.71 17.68
CA ALA A 7 40.66 11.36 18.78
C ALA A 7 40.73 10.59 20.12
N GLU A 8 40.21 9.36 20.15
CA GLU A 8 40.22 8.50 21.33
C GLU A 8 41.61 7.90 21.59
N GLU A 9 41.91 7.63 22.86
CA GLU A 9 43.17 7.00 23.26
C GLU A 9 43.22 5.52 22.84
N ILE A 10 44.32 5.14 22.20
CA ILE A 10 44.61 3.79 21.72
C ILE A 10 46.02 3.36 22.15
N GLN A 11 46.19 2.05 22.33
CA GLN A 11 47.51 1.46 22.58
C GLN A 11 48.41 1.64 21.36
N ASP A 12 49.71 1.88 21.56
CA ASP A 12 50.64 2.16 20.47
C ASP A 12 50.84 0.96 19.53
N ALA A 13 50.64 -0.26 20.06
CA ALA A 13 50.65 -1.51 19.31
C ALA A 13 49.31 -1.85 18.62
N ALA A 14 48.29 -0.98 18.73
CA ALA A 14 46.98 -1.25 18.15
C ALA A 14 47.02 -1.23 16.62
N ILE A 15 46.57 -2.31 16.00
CA ILE A 15 46.32 -2.43 14.56
C ILE A 15 44.90 -2.04 14.16
N LEU A 16 44.00 -1.87 15.14
CA LEU A 16 42.59 -1.54 14.96
C LEU A 16 42.14 -0.58 16.07
N CYS A 17 41.45 0.50 15.69
CA CYS A 17 40.78 1.37 16.65
C CYS A 17 39.42 0.75 17.03
N ARG A 18 39.27 0.33 18.30
CA ARG A 18 38.00 -0.20 18.83
C ARG A 18 36.81 0.76 18.68
N PHE A 19 37.06 2.06 18.67
CA PHE A 19 36.00 3.07 18.74
C PHE A 19 35.42 3.43 17.37
N CYS A 20 36.28 3.68 16.37
CA CYS A 20 35.84 4.05 15.02
C CYS A 20 36.07 2.96 13.96
N GLY A 21 36.76 1.87 14.31
CA GLY A 21 37.09 0.79 13.41
C GLY A 21 38.28 1.06 12.48
N ALA A 22 38.92 2.24 12.52
CA ALA A 22 40.07 2.53 11.66
C ALA A 22 41.16 1.45 11.82
N VAL A 23 41.83 1.10 10.71
CA VAL A 23 42.81 0.00 10.66
C VAL A 23 44.18 0.58 10.34
N LYS A 24 45.22 0.07 10.99
CA LYS A 24 46.61 0.44 10.72
C LYS A 24 47.25 -0.59 9.79
N GLN A 25 47.68 -0.18 8.60
CA GLN A 25 48.41 -1.00 7.63
C GLN A 25 49.69 -0.27 7.25
N ASP A 26 50.83 -0.98 7.25
CA ASP A 26 52.15 -0.42 6.92
C ASP A 26 52.50 0.88 7.69
N GLY A 27 52.09 0.94 8.96
CA GLY A 27 52.31 2.10 9.83
C GLY A 27 51.34 3.27 9.61
N GLN A 28 50.55 3.26 8.54
CA GLN A 28 49.56 4.29 8.22
C GLN A 28 48.15 3.88 8.69
N TRP A 29 47.40 4.85 9.19
CA TRP A 29 46.02 4.65 9.62
C TRP A 29 45.07 4.91 8.45
N PHE A 30 44.29 3.90 8.09
CA PHE A 30 43.24 4.00 7.10
C PHE A 30 41.89 4.11 7.81
N PRO A 31 40.97 4.98 7.34
CA PRO A 31 39.61 4.96 7.85
C PRO A 31 39.06 3.57 7.59
N HIS A 32 38.27 3.04 8.53
CA HIS A 32 37.47 1.87 8.20
C HIS A 32 36.61 2.29 7.02
N ALA A 33 36.86 1.74 5.84
CA ALA A 33 35.82 1.67 4.83
C ALA A 33 34.69 1.00 5.59
N ARG A 34 33.66 1.76 5.99
CA ARG A 34 32.41 1.16 6.42
C ARG A 34 32.18 0.07 5.38
N PRO A 35 32.16 -1.23 5.74
CA PRO A 35 31.54 -2.18 4.85
C PRO A 35 30.20 -1.50 4.59
N VAL A 36 29.92 -1.21 3.31
CA VAL A 36 28.57 -0.86 2.89
C VAL A 36 27.77 -2.03 3.40
N THR A 37 27.23 -1.86 4.60
CA THR A 37 26.77 -3.00 5.39
C THR A 37 25.68 -3.60 4.54
N ALA A 38 25.88 -4.88 4.23
CA ALA A 38 24.95 -5.69 3.48
C ALA A 38 23.52 -5.23 3.79
N GLY A 39 22.83 -4.81 2.73
CA GLY A 39 21.70 -3.89 2.78
C GLY A 39 20.85 -4.04 4.03
N HIS A 40 20.81 -3.00 4.86
CA HIS A 40 19.82 -2.86 5.91
C HIS A 40 18.47 -3.23 5.28
N ARG A 41 17.92 -4.43 5.61
CA ARG A 41 16.62 -4.84 5.09
C ARG A 41 15.67 -3.70 5.44
N ARG A 42 15.21 -2.95 4.43
CA ARG A 42 14.37 -1.76 4.64
C ARG A 42 13.21 -2.22 5.52
N LYS A 43 13.09 -1.65 6.72
CA LYS A 43 12.11 -2.10 7.73
C LYS A 43 10.72 -2.10 7.09
N GLY A 44 9.97 -3.19 7.25
CA GLY A 44 8.65 -3.34 6.63
C GLY A 44 8.64 -3.87 5.19
N ALA A 45 9.81 -4.19 4.59
CA ALA A 45 9.88 -4.70 3.22
C ALA A 45 9.03 -5.96 2.99
N PHE A 46 8.93 -6.87 3.97
CA PHE A 46 8.06 -8.05 3.86
C PHE A 46 6.59 -7.64 3.73
N THR A 47 6.06 -6.88 4.69
CA THR A 47 4.67 -6.40 4.69
C THR A 47 4.34 -5.62 3.41
N ILE A 48 5.24 -4.72 2.98
CA ILE A 48 5.04 -3.90 1.79
C ILE A 48 4.99 -4.77 0.52
N LYS A 49 5.91 -5.74 0.39
CA LYS A 49 5.94 -6.64 -0.78
C LYS A 49 4.75 -7.59 -0.80
N SER A 50 4.38 -8.16 0.35
CA SER A 50 3.20 -9.03 0.47
C SER A 50 1.91 -8.26 0.13
N ALA A 51 1.76 -7.03 0.63
CA ALA A 51 0.66 -6.15 0.23
C ALA A 51 0.68 -5.89 -1.27
N GLY A 52 1.86 -5.65 -1.86
CA GLY A 52 1.99 -5.47 -3.30
C GLY A 52 1.52 -6.69 -4.12
N VAL A 53 1.82 -7.91 -3.67
CA VAL A 53 1.31 -9.14 -4.30
C VAL A 53 -0.21 -9.21 -4.19
N LEU A 54 -0.79 -8.91 -3.02
CA LEU A 54 -2.25 -8.90 -2.84
C LEU A 54 -2.92 -7.86 -3.76
N PHE A 55 -2.34 -6.67 -3.90
CA PHE A 55 -2.83 -5.67 -4.85
C PHE A 55 -2.78 -6.18 -6.30
N ILE A 56 -1.71 -6.87 -6.70
CA ILE A 56 -1.63 -7.48 -8.04
C ILE A 56 -2.73 -8.52 -8.21
N LEU A 57 -2.91 -9.42 -7.25
CA LEU A 57 -3.95 -10.45 -7.30
C LEU A 57 -5.35 -9.84 -7.39
N SER A 58 -5.63 -8.78 -6.62
CA SER A 58 -6.91 -8.04 -6.71
C SER A 58 -7.12 -7.41 -8.08
N GLY A 59 -6.08 -6.80 -8.66
CA GLY A 59 -6.14 -6.25 -10.02
C GLY A 59 -6.41 -7.31 -11.07
N LEU A 60 -5.73 -8.46 -11.00
CA LEU A 60 -5.95 -9.60 -11.89
C LEU A 60 -7.34 -10.21 -11.74
N TYR A 61 -7.83 -10.36 -10.51
CA TYR A 61 -9.17 -10.86 -10.24
C TYR A 61 -10.25 -10.00 -10.90
N MET A 62 -10.10 -8.69 -10.85
CA MET A 62 -11.07 -7.77 -11.45
C MET A 62 -11.10 -7.84 -12.98
N LEU A 63 -10.03 -8.31 -13.62
CA LEU A 63 -9.97 -8.56 -15.06
C LEU A 63 -10.67 -9.87 -15.48
N ILE A 64 -11.10 -10.73 -14.55
CA ILE A 64 -11.87 -11.94 -14.87
C ILE A 64 -13.28 -11.57 -15.35
N SER A 65 -13.90 -10.53 -14.75
CA SER A 65 -15.22 -10.04 -15.13
C SER A 65 -15.23 -8.51 -15.22
N PRO A 66 -14.55 -7.94 -16.24
CA PRO A 66 -14.34 -6.50 -16.33
C PRO A 66 -15.62 -5.75 -16.73
N THR A 67 -16.62 -6.45 -17.25
CA THR A 67 -17.94 -5.89 -17.60
C THR A 67 -18.97 -6.02 -16.48
N SER A 68 -18.57 -6.49 -15.29
CA SER A 68 -19.45 -6.58 -14.13
C SER A 68 -20.03 -5.21 -13.78
N GLU A 69 -21.32 -5.18 -13.47
CA GLU A 69 -22.03 -3.93 -13.18
C GLU A 69 -21.53 -3.29 -11.89
N VAL A 70 -21.46 -1.96 -11.89
CA VAL A 70 -20.96 -1.18 -10.75
C VAL A 70 -21.96 -0.12 -10.32
N PRO A 71 -22.22 0.06 -9.01
CA PRO A 71 -23.10 1.10 -8.53
C PRO A 71 -22.41 2.47 -8.64
N LEU A 72 -22.84 3.30 -9.59
CA LEU A 72 -22.29 4.64 -9.82
C LEU A 72 -23.41 5.65 -10.07
N PHE A 73 -23.40 6.74 -9.28
CA PHE A 73 -24.36 7.85 -9.38
C PHE A 73 -25.82 7.37 -9.32
N GLY A 74 -26.20 6.68 -8.25
CA GLY A 74 -27.57 6.24 -8.00
C GLY A 74 -28.07 5.06 -8.85
N ALA A 75 -27.24 4.48 -9.71
CA ALA A 75 -27.65 3.42 -10.63
C ALA A 75 -26.58 2.36 -10.86
N MET A 76 -26.99 1.13 -11.18
CA MET A 76 -26.09 0.09 -11.69
C MET A 76 -25.68 0.46 -13.11
N ARG A 77 -24.38 0.69 -13.31
CA ARG A 77 -23.81 0.98 -14.63
C ARG A 77 -23.18 -0.29 -15.17
N GLY A 78 -23.58 -0.66 -16.38
CA GLY A 78 -23.00 -1.75 -17.16
C GLY A 78 -22.23 -1.25 -18.40
N GLY A 79 -21.94 -2.17 -19.30
CA GLY A 79 -21.38 -1.88 -20.62
C GLY A 79 -20.03 -1.16 -20.57
N LEU A 80 -19.86 -0.13 -21.41
CA LEU A 80 -18.60 0.59 -21.54
C LEU A 80 -18.19 1.34 -20.27
N VAL A 81 -19.17 1.85 -19.50
CA VAL A 81 -18.92 2.56 -18.24
C VAL A 81 -18.34 1.59 -17.20
N ALA A 82 -18.99 0.44 -16.99
CA ALA A 82 -18.48 -0.63 -16.13
C ALA A 82 -17.09 -1.10 -16.54
N LEU A 83 -16.90 -1.34 -17.85
CA LEU A 83 -15.62 -1.76 -18.40
C LEU A 83 -14.51 -0.76 -18.07
N SER A 84 -14.75 0.53 -18.34
CA SER A 84 -13.78 1.58 -18.07
C SER A 84 -13.44 1.70 -16.58
N TYR A 85 -14.44 1.57 -15.72
CA TYR A 85 -14.29 1.64 -14.28
C TYR A 85 -13.46 0.47 -13.74
N ASN A 86 -13.84 -0.76 -14.07
CA ASN A 86 -13.15 -1.97 -13.63
C ASN A 86 -11.73 -2.04 -14.21
N VAL A 87 -11.52 -1.71 -15.48
CA VAL A 87 -10.17 -1.69 -16.07
C VAL A 87 -9.31 -0.59 -15.42
N GLY A 88 -9.88 0.58 -15.14
CA GLY A 88 -9.18 1.68 -14.47
C GLY A 88 -8.71 1.30 -13.06
N PHE A 89 -9.60 0.74 -12.23
CA PHE A 89 -9.21 0.27 -10.90
C PHE A 89 -8.27 -0.95 -10.96
N ALA A 90 -8.37 -1.81 -11.98
CA ALA A 90 -7.46 -2.94 -12.16
C ALA A 90 -6.05 -2.42 -12.43
N ALA A 91 -5.92 -1.47 -13.36
CA ALA A 91 -4.67 -0.82 -13.66
C ALA A 91 -4.09 -0.10 -12.44
N LEU A 92 -4.92 0.59 -11.64
CA LEU A 92 -4.50 1.22 -10.40
C LEU A 92 -3.93 0.20 -9.39
N PHE A 93 -4.63 -0.92 -9.16
CA PHE A 93 -4.16 -1.96 -8.25
C PHE A 93 -2.88 -2.65 -8.72
N LEU A 94 -2.79 -2.97 -10.01
CA LEU A 94 -1.56 -3.51 -10.59
C LEU A 94 -0.39 -2.53 -10.44
N ALA A 95 -0.62 -1.25 -10.74
CA ALA A 95 0.39 -0.21 -10.60
C ALA A 95 0.83 -0.06 -9.14
N ILE A 96 -0.10 0.12 -8.19
CA ILE A 96 0.21 0.15 -6.75
C ILE A 96 1.05 -1.07 -6.36
N GLY A 97 0.60 -2.28 -6.74
CA GLY A 97 1.31 -3.52 -6.40
C GLY A 97 2.73 -3.57 -6.92
N ILE A 98 2.95 -3.21 -8.20
CA ILE A 98 4.28 -3.09 -8.80
C ILE A 98 5.11 -2.03 -8.07
N GLY A 99 4.52 -0.89 -7.71
CA GLY A 99 5.19 0.20 -7.00
C GLY A 99 5.65 -0.19 -5.61
N LEU A 100 4.84 -0.96 -4.88
CA LEU A 100 5.16 -1.51 -3.58
C LEU A 100 6.28 -2.56 -3.67
N ILE A 101 6.22 -3.46 -4.64
CA ILE A 101 7.23 -4.51 -4.82
C ILE A 101 8.58 -3.93 -5.23
N THR A 102 8.57 -2.98 -6.16
CA THR A 102 9.79 -2.33 -6.69
C THR A 102 10.33 -1.25 -5.76
N GLY A 103 9.51 -0.72 -4.84
CA GLY A 103 9.91 0.34 -3.92
C GLY A 103 10.24 1.66 -4.60
N LYS A 104 9.58 1.95 -5.72
CA LYS A 104 9.77 3.20 -6.47
C LYS A 104 8.95 4.36 -5.88
N PRO A 105 9.40 5.62 -5.96
CA PRO A 105 8.73 6.77 -5.34
C PRO A 105 7.30 7.00 -5.86
N TRP A 106 7.02 6.63 -7.11
CA TRP A 106 5.66 6.69 -7.66
C TRP A 106 4.70 5.71 -6.96
N GLY A 107 5.19 4.60 -6.41
CA GLY A 107 4.37 3.64 -5.67
C GLY A 107 3.77 4.25 -4.41
N TYR A 108 4.55 5.07 -3.69
CA TYR A 108 4.06 5.87 -2.57
C TYR A 108 2.95 6.84 -3.02
N GLY A 109 3.20 7.59 -4.09
CA GLY A 109 2.21 8.52 -4.65
C GLY A 109 0.90 7.85 -5.07
N LEU A 110 1.00 6.67 -5.69
CA LEU A 110 -0.18 5.88 -6.10
C LEU A 110 -0.97 5.32 -4.92
N VAL A 111 -0.32 4.89 -3.83
CA VAL A 111 -1.05 4.49 -2.62
C VAL A 111 -1.86 5.67 -2.09
N MET A 112 -1.25 6.84 -1.91
CA MET A 112 -1.93 7.99 -1.33
C MET A 112 -3.08 8.50 -2.22
N SER A 113 -2.84 8.62 -3.52
CA SER A 113 -3.87 9.04 -4.49
C SER A 113 -4.97 8.00 -4.65
N GLY A 114 -4.62 6.71 -4.70
CA GLY A 114 -5.57 5.61 -4.70
C GLY A 114 -6.45 5.62 -3.45
N THR A 115 -5.88 5.92 -2.28
CA THR A 115 -6.63 6.02 -1.02
C THR A 115 -7.64 7.14 -1.07
N ALA A 116 -7.25 8.31 -1.59
CA ALA A 116 -8.15 9.42 -1.77
C ALA A 116 -9.28 9.08 -2.75
N LEU A 117 -8.95 8.49 -3.91
CA LEU A 117 -9.93 8.10 -4.94
C LEU A 117 -10.93 7.06 -4.40
N TYR A 118 -10.44 6.00 -3.76
CA TYR A 118 -11.27 4.97 -3.13
C TYR A 118 -12.14 5.54 -1.99
N SER A 119 -11.63 6.54 -1.26
CA SER A 119 -12.41 7.22 -0.23
C SER A 119 -13.60 7.98 -0.82
N VAL A 120 -13.38 8.70 -1.92
CA VAL A 120 -14.47 9.40 -2.61
C VAL A 120 -15.52 8.39 -3.10
N ASP A 121 -15.11 7.29 -3.73
CA ASP A 121 -16.02 6.22 -4.17
C ASP A 121 -16.92 5.71 -3.03
N LYS A 122 -16.33 5.34 -1.89
CA LYS A 122 -17.11 4.79 -0.77
C LYS A 122 -17.95 5.83 -0.05
N ILE A 123 -17.50 7.08 0.06
CA ILE A 123 -18.30 8.15 0.62
C ILE A 123 -19.52 8.41 -0.28
N LEU A 124 -19.35 8.47 -1.59
CA LEU A 124 -20.45 8.62 -2.53
C LEU A 124 -21.46 7.46 -2.41
N LEU A 125 -20.99 6.22 -2.35
CA LEU A 125 -21.86 5.05 -2.14
C LEU A 125 -22.60 5.11 -0.79
N MET A 126 -21.94 5.55 0.28
CA MET A 126 -22.56 5.67 1.61
C MET A 126 -23.65 6.73 1.67
N LEU A 127 -23.49 7.84 0.93
CA LEU A 127 -24.44 8.94 0.88
C LEU A 127 -25.63 8.67 -0.05
N ASP A 128 -25.45 7.81 -1.05
CA ASP A 128 -26.43 7.51 -2.08
C ASP A 128 -27.28 6.28 -1.72
N LYS A 129 -28.41 6.52 -1.06
CA LYS A 129 -29.39 5.47 -0.70
C LYS A 129 -29.95 4.74 -1.93
N PRO A 130 -30.35 5.41 -3.02
CA PRO A 130 -30.73 4.74 -4.27
C PRO A 130 -29.65 3.80 -4.81
N ALA A 131 -28.37 4.19 -4.76
CA ALA A 131 -27.28 3.31 -5.20
C ALA A 131 -27.13 2.05 -4.31
N GLN A 132 -27.31 2.18 -3.00
CA GLN A 132 -27.31 1.04 -2.07
C GLN A 132 -28.45 0.07 -2.38
N GLU A 133 -29.65 0.58 -2.62
CA GLU A 133 -30.81 -0.23 -2.98
C GLU A 133 -30.59 -0.96 -4.31
N ALA A 134 -30.13 -0.24 -5.34
CA ALA A 134 -29.83 -0.82 -6.64
C ALA A 134 -28.78 -1.95 -6.53
N TYR A 135 -27.76 -1.77 -5.70
CA TYR A 135 -26.74 -2.79 -5.43
C TYR A 135 -27.31 -4.03 -4.74
N LEU A 136 -28.15 -3.88 -3.71
CA LEU A 136 -28.78 -5.00 -3.00
C LEU A 136 -29.77 -5.78 -3.87
N THR A 137 -30.46 -5.10 -4.79
CA THR A 137 -31.34 -5.75 -5.75
C THR A 137 -30.53 -6.50 -6.80
N ALA A 138 -29.51 -5.87 -7.37
CA ALA A 138 -28.66 -6.47 -8.41
C ALA A 138 -27.84 -7.67 -7.90
N SER A 139 -27.46 -7.68 -6.62
CA SER A 139 -26.70 -8.80 -6.03
C SER A 139 -27.53 -10.08 -5.87
N GLY A 140 -28.85 -10.03 -6.06
CA GLY A 140 -29.76 -11.17 -5.87
C GLY A 140 -29.86 -11.65 -4.41
N THR A 141 -29.18 -10.97 -3.48
CA THR A 141 -29.09 -11.34 -2.06
C THR A 141 -30.46 -11.26 -1.41
N MET A 142 -31.28 -10.26 -1.77
CA MET A 142 -32.61 -10.10 -1.17
C MET A 142 -33.56 -11.23 -1.57
N GLN A 143 -33.56 -11.63 -2.85
CA GLN A 143 -34.42 -12.70 -3.37
C GLN A 143 -34.04 -14.09 -2.83
N SER A 144 -32.75 -14.31 -2.56
CA SER A 144 -32.25 -15.59 -2.08
C SER A 144 -32.33 -15.76 -0.56
N LEU A 145 -32.05 -14.69 0.22
CA LEU A 145 -31.99 -14.79 1.68
C LEU A 145 -33.33 -14.57 2.38
N ALA A 146 -34.23 -13.72 1.86
CA ALA A 146 -35.51 -13.44 2.52
C ALA A 146 -36.35 -14.72 2.77
N PRO A 147 -36.56 -15.62 1.78
CA PRO A 147 -37.29 -16.86 2.03
C PRO A 147 -36.52 -17.86 2.90
N LEU A 148 -35.18 -17.82 2.90
CA LEU A 148 -34.34 -18.72 3.69
C LEU A 148 -34.38 -18.38 5.19
N ILE A 149 -34.43 -17.09 5.52
CA ILE A 149 -34.37 -16.60 6.91
C ILE A 149 -35.78 -16.32 7.46
N GLY A 150 -36.82 -16.32 6.60
CA GLY A 150 -38.21 -16.12 7.00
C GLY A 150 -38.53 -14.70 7.48
N VAL A 151 -37.73 -13.72 7.05
CA VAL A 151 -37.91 -12.30 7.39
C VAL A 151 -38.48 -11.51 6.22
N PRO A 152 -39.30 -10.47 6.48
CA PRO A 152 -39.77 -9.57 5.44
C PRO A 152 -38.61 -8.94 4.67
N GLU A 153 -38.76 -8.79 3.35
CA GLU A 153 -37.73 -8.15 2.51
C GLU A 153 -37.40 -6.72 2.98
N ALA A 154 -38.38 -6.00 3.54
CA ALA A 154 -38.18 -4.65 4.06
C ALA A 154 -37.14 -4.61 5.20
N ASP A 155 -37.22 -5.56 6.13
CA ASP A 155 -36.29 -5.65 7.25
C ASP A 155 -34.89 -6.09 6.77
N LEU A 156 -34.84 -7.04 5.83
CA LEU A 156 -33.58 -7.49 5.24
C LEU A 156 -32.88 -6.37 4.45
N ARG A 157 -33.64 -5.51 3.76
CA ARG A 157 -33.09 -4.32 3.07
C ARG A 157 -32.53 -3.30 4.05
N ALA A 158 -33.22 -3.03 5.16
CA ALA A 158 -32.72 -2.13 6.19
C ALA A 158 -31.39 -2.62 6.78
N VAL A 159 -31.29 -3.91 7.08
CA VAL A 159 -30.04 -4.55 7.54
C VAL A 159 -28.98 -4.52 6.44
N GLY A 160 -29.34 -4.79 5.18
CA GLY A 160 -28.42 -4.73 4.03
C GLY A 160 -27.78 -3.36 3.85
N GLY A 161 -28.57 -2.28 3.95
CA GLY A 161 -28.04 -0.92 3.86
C GLY A 161 -27.08 -0.58 5.02
N GLN A 162 -27.39 -1.03 6.24
CA GLN A 162 -26.47 -0.88 7.38
C GLN A 162 -25.19 -1.68 7.18
N ALA A 163 -25.28 -2.92 6.66
CA ALA A 163 -24.13 -3.75 6.35
C ALA A 163 -23.22 -3.08 5.33
N ILE A 164 -23.77 -2.51 4.24
CA ILE A 164 -23.00 -1.75 3.25
C ILE A 164 -22.24 -0.60 3.92
N ALA A 165 -22.92 0.20 4.75
CA ALA A 165 -22.30 1.34 5.43
C ALA A 165 -21.16 0.90 6.36
N VAL A 166 -21.38 -0.15 7.17
CA VAL A 166 -20.35 -0.70 8.06
C VAL A 166 -19.17 -1.25 7.28
N THR A 167 -19.42 -2.01 6.20
CA THR A 167 -18.36 -2.52 5.32
C THR A 167 -17.55 -1.40 4.68
N CYS A 168 -18.21 -0.31 4.24
CA CYS A 168 -17.52 0.86 3.71
C CYS A 168 -16.63 1.52 4.78
N LEU A 169 -17.14 1.74 5.98
CA LEU A 169 -16.37 2.32 7.09
C LEU A 169 -15.15 1.48 7.48
N ILE A 170 -15.33 0.16 7.61
CA ILE A 170 -14.22 -0.76 7.90
C ILE A 170 -13.19 -0.72 6.77
N SER A 171 -13.65 -0.78 5.53
CA SER A 171 -12.77 -0.75 4.35
C SER A 171 -11.98 0.55 4.27
N LEU A 172 -12.60 1.69 4.55
CA LEU A 172 -11.94 3.00 4.64
C LEU A 172 -10.92 3.03 5.79
N GLY A 173 -11.28 2.53 6.96
CA GLY A 173 -10.35 2.41 8.10
C GLY A 173 -9.12 1.58 7.76
N CYS A 174 -9.30 0.43 7.11
CA CYS A 174 -8.20 -0.42 6.65
C CYS A 174 -7.32 0.28 5.61
N TRP A 175 -7.93 0.96 4.63
CA TRP A 175 -7.21 1.70 3.59
C TRP A 175 -6.38 2.86 4.14
N TRP A 176 -6.97 3.67 5.02
CA TRP A 176 -6.27 4.76 5.69
C TRP A 176 -5.22 4.26 6.67
N GLY A 177 -5.47 3.16 7.36
CA GLY A 177 -4.48 2.48 8.19
C GLY A 177 -3.26 2.02 7.38
N PHE A 178 -3.48 1.44 6.20
CA PHE A 178 -2.41 1.06 5.29
C PHE A 178 -1.68 2.28 4.71
N ALA A 179 -2.40 3.33 4.31
CA ALA A 179 -1.80 4.57 3.83
C ALA A 179 -0.92 5.24 4.91
N LEU A 180 -1.39 5.26 6.17
CA LEU A 180 -0.62 5.73 7.31
C LEU A 180 0.63 4.88 7.53
N TYR A 181 0.50 3.55 7.47
CA TYR A 181 1.65 2.64 7.55
C TYR A 181 2.70 2.94 6.46
N ILE A 182 2.26 3.12 5.21
CA ILE A 182 3.12 3.47 4.08
C ILE A 182 3.77 4.85 4.28
N TYR A 183 3.04 5.84 4.80
CA TYR A 183 3.56 7.15 5.15
C TYR A 183 4.67 7.08 6.22
N LEU A 184 4.45 6.31 7.29
CA LEU A 184 5.46 6.08 8.34
C LEU A 184 6.69 5.31 7.83
N ARG A 185 6.54 4.55 6.73
CA ARG A 185 7.61 3.77 6.09
C ARG A 185 8.09 4.37 4.77
N ARG A 186 7.83 5.67 4.52
CA ARG A 186 8.16 6.35 3.25
C ARG A 186 9.62 6.23 2.80
N ASP A 187 10.55 6.06 3.74
CA ASP A 187 11.98 5.82 3.46
C ASP A 187 12.21 4.57 2.60
N TYR A 188 11.29 3.59 2.64
CA TYR A 188 11.29 2.43 1.76
C TYR A 188 11.31 2.82 0.28
N PHE A 189 10.70 3.95 -0.09
CA PHE A 189 10.55 4.41 -1.47
C PHE A 189 11.62 5.41 -1.93
N GLN A 190 12.54 5.80 -1.04
CA GLN A 190 13.54 6.86 -1.29
C GLN A 190 14.95 6.32 -1.62
N GLY A 191 15.15 5.00 -1.61
CA GLY A 191 16.48 4.40 -1.61
C GLY A 191 17.35 4.64 -2.85
N ASP A 192 16.76 4.94 -4.01
CA ASP A 192 17.52 5.12 -5.25
C ASP A 192 17.92 6.59 -5.49
N VAL A 193 17.15 7.55 -4.96
CA VAL A 193 17.43 8.99 -5.13
C VAL A 193 18.68 9.40 -4.36
N ARG A 194 18.89 8.85 -3.16
CA ARG A 194 20.06 9.17 -2.33
C ARG A 194 21.36 8.54 -2.87
N ALA A 195 21.27 7.39 -3.56
CA ALA A 195 22.42 6.73 -4.17
C ALA A 195 22.92 7.47 -5.41
N HIS A 196 22.03 8.07 -6.22
CA HIS A 196 22.42 8.90 -7.37
C HIS A 196 22.87 10.32 -7.00
N ALA A 197 22.39 10.87 -5.88
CA ALA A 197 22.87 12.16 -5.39
C ALA A 197 24.28 12.08 -4.78
N ALA A 198 24.64 10.94 -4.18
CA ALA A 198 25.96 10.72 -3.56
C ALA A 198 27.09 10.39 -4.56
N THR A 199 26.76 10.16 -5.84
CA THR A 199 27.73 9.81 -6.90
C THR A 199 27.91 10.89 -7.96
N ARG A 200 27.28 12.07 -7.80
CA ARG A 200 27.62 13.23 -8.62
C ARG A 200 28.78 13.99 -7.94
N PRO A 201 29.93 14.13 -8.62
CA PRO A 201 31.05 14.91 -8.12
C PRO A 201 30.70 16.41 -8.00
#